data_AF-A0A519NHS8-F1
#
_entry.id   AF-A0A519NHS8-F1
#
_cell.length_a   1.000
_cell.length_b   1.000
_cell.length_c   1.000
_cell.angle_alpha   90.00
_cell.angle_beta   90.00
_cell.angle_gamma   90.00
#
_symmetry.space_group_name_H-M   'P 1'
#
loop_
_entity.id
_entity.type
_entity.pdbx_description
1 polymer ?
#
loop_
_entity_poly.entity_id
_entity_poly.type
_entity_poly.pdbx_seq_one_letter_code
_entity_poly.pdbx_strand_id
1 'polypeptide(L)'
;GIIPDNQGNLWCSSNKGIFSFNPATGAVRSYTTRDGLPVDEFNRSYFMEMPDGTIAFGGTNGYTVFNPKDLSGDNYAPQTALTSIRINNTQPAPGSALALLDNQINNITRIKLRYDQNFLSFEFAGLEFNIPEKLHYRYRLKGIDKSWVLSGTDNRATYTSIPPGEYNFLANTANTMGVWSNQVKQISIIITPPFWKTWWFMTICFLLISGIIYCAIRQRLINIRKKDQQKIALQREAMELEAQALRSQMNPHFVFNCLNSIKALIQGEQKRTAVLYLTTFSKLIRSHLNSNQMQTSLYEELETCRMYLELESLRFGDKISYEFIIDKNTDTHSLMVPPLIIQPFIENAILHGILPRESGGEITITVKQQNEKVTCTIDDNGIGRRNARKSPLHAGEEHTSKGTLLVQNRLELHKLLHSHGGDVVILDKKDEDDNSLGTCVTLTFTLHYD
;
A
#
# COMPACT_ATOMS: atom_id res chain seq x y z
N GLY A 1 5.31 -12.92 -92.44
CA GLY A 1 5.27 -14.25 -93.07
C GLY A 1 4.92 -15.31 -92.06
N ILE A 2 4.44 -16.47 -92.50
CA ILE A 2 4.14 -17.64 -91.65
C ILE A 2 4.68 -18.88 -92.35
N ILE A 3 5.51 -19.67 -91.66
CA ILE A 3 6.09 -20.93 -92.16
C ILE A 3 5.92 -22.01 -91.07
N PRO A 4 5.35 -23.19 -91.37
CA PRO A 4 5.36 -24.32 -90.44
C PRO A 4 6.75 -24.97 -90.37
N ASP A 5 7.16 -25.43 -89.19
CA ASP A 5 8.33 -26.31 -89.08
C ASP A 5 7.92 -27.81 -89.12
N ASN A 6 8.94 -28.67 -89.22
CA ASN A 6 8.77 -30.12 -89.22
C ASN A 6 8.24 -30.71 -87.89
N GLN A 7 8.15 -29.90 -86.82
CA GLN A 7 7.62 -30.30 -85.51
C GLN A 7 6.18 -29.80 -85.29
N GLY A 8 5.58 -29.13 -86.27
CA GLY A 8 4.22 -28.62 -86.22
C GLY A 8 4.08 -27.26 -85.53
N ASN A 9 5.18 -26.56 -85.22
CA ASN A 9 5.10 -25.15 -84.79
C ASN A 9 5.01 -24.23 -86.00
N LEU A 10 4.32 -23.10 -85.84
CA LEU A 10 4.23 -22.04 -86.84
C LEU A 10 5.22 -20.93 -86.49
N TRP A 11 6.17 -20.68 -87.38
CA TRP A 11 7.10 -19.57 -87.31
C TRP A 11 6.53 -18.36 -88.04
N CYS A 12 6.37 -17.27 -87.32
CA CYS A 12 5.74 -16.05 -87.79
C CYS A 12 6.73 -14.88 -87.69
N SER A 13 6.77 -14.03 -88.71
CA SER A 13 7.50 -12.76 -88.68
C SER A 13 6.56 -11.56 -88.50
N SER A 14 7.00 -10.58 -87.71
CA SER A 14 6.25 -9.38 -87.35
C SER A 14 7.11 -8.12 -87.38
N ASN A 15 6.53 -6.98 -87.03
CA ASN A 15 7.27 -5.74 -86.78
C ASN A 15 7.92 -5.67 -85.38
N LYS A 16 7.85 -6.76 -84.59
CA LYS A 16 8.42 -6.89 -83.25
C LYS A 16 9.19 -8.21 -83.07
N GLY A 17 9.83 -8.66 -84.15
CA GLY A 17 10.68 -9.83 -84.21
C GLY A 17 9.99 -11.03 -84.85
N ILE A 18 10.55 -12.20 -84.58
CA ILE A 18 10.07 -13.51 -85.03
C ILE A 18 9.44 -14.21 -83.82
N PHE A 19 8.34 -14.92 -83.99
CA PHE A 19 7.78 -15.75 -82.93
C PHE A 19 7.39 -17.13 -83.44
N SER A 20 7.60 -18.15 -82.61
CA SER A 20 7.03 -19.47 -82.83
C SER A 20 5.72 -19.61 -82.05
N PHE A 21 4.73 -20.24 -82.67
CA PHE A 21 3.45 -20.56 -82.09
C PHE A 21 3.22 -22.05 -82.21
N ASN A 22 3.02 -22.73 -81.08
CA ASN A 22 2.64 -24.14 -81.07
C ASN A 22 1.11 -24.24 -81.06
N PRO A 23 0.46 -24.71 -82.14
CA PRO A 23 -1.00 -24.75 -82.22
C PRO A 23 -1.65 -25.74 -81.25
N ALA A 24 -0.91 -26.78 -80.82
CA ALA A 24 -1.43 -27.81 -79.94
C ALA A 24 -1.48 -27.35 -78.47
N THR A 25 -0.50 -26.55 -78.02
CA THR A 25 -0.42 -26.07 -76.63
C THR A 25 -0.85 -24.61 -76.47
N GLY A 26 -0.95 -23.86 -77.58
CA GLY A 26 -1.17 -22.41 -77.58
C GLY A 26 0.06 -21.61 -77.14
N ALA A 27 1.21 -22.26 -76.91
CA ALA A 27 2.43 -21.58 -76.45
C ALA A 27 3.00 -20.68 -77.55
N VAL A 28 3.36 -19.45 -77.17
CA VAL A 28 4.03 -18.48 -78.04
C VAL A 28 5.41 -18.18 -77.48
N ARG A 29 6.46 -18.28 -78.30
CA ARG A 29 7.82 -17.85 -77.95
C ARG A 29 8.28 -16.79 -78.93
N SER A 30 8.60 -15.60 -78.41
CA SER A 30 9.05 -14.46 -79.21
C SER A 30 10.57 -14.32 -79.15
N TYR A 31 11.15 -13.91 -80.27
CA TYR A 31 12.57 -13.67 -80.48
C TYR A 31 12.73 -12.27 -81.05
N THR A 32 13.65 -11.52 -80.47
CA THR A 32 13.91 -10.10 -80.76
C THR A 32 15.39 -9.86 -80.94
N THR A 33 15.78 -8.61 -81.17
CA THR A 33 17.17 -8.15 -81.17
C THR A 33 17.93 -8.54 -79.90
N ARG A 34 17.24 -8.60 -78.75
CA ARG A 34 17.80 -9.07 -77.47
C ARG A 34 18.14 -10.57 -77.46
N ASP A 35 17.50 -11.35 -78.33
CA ASP A 35 17.71 -12.79 -78.48
C ASP A 35 18.73 -13.11 -79.61
N GLY A 36 19.34 -12.08 -80.20
CA GLY A 36 20.36 -12.20 -81.25
C GLY A 36 19.86 -11.93 -82.66
N LEU A 37 18.61 -11.50 -82.85
CA LEU A 37 18.15 -11.06 -84.17
C LEU A 37 18.85 -9.76 -84.60
N PRO A 38 19.18 -9.57 -85.89
CA PRO A 38 19.80 -8.34 -86.37
C PRO A 38 18.84 -7.14 -86.33
N VAL A 39 17.53 -7.39 -86.47
CA VAL A 39 16.46 -6.38 -86.43
C VAL A 39 15.17 -6.98 -85.88
N ASP A 40 14.29 -6.12 -85.36
CA ASP A 40 12.95 -6.51 -84.91
C ASP A 40 11.89 -6.36 -86.02
N GLU A 41 12.17 -5.64 -87.09
CA GLU A 41 11.18 -5.38 -88.14
C GLU A 41 11.37 -6.28 -89.36
N PHE A 42 10.41 -7.19 -89.57
CA PHE A 42 10.41 -8.13 -90.69
C PHE A 42 9.34 -7.82 -91.74
N ASN A 43 9.69 -8.01 -93.01
CA ASN A 43 8.80 -7.73 -94.13
C ASN A 43 7.78 -8.85 -94.33
N ARG A 44 6.53 -8.48 -94.65
CA ARG A 44 5.38 -9.40 -94.69
C ARG A 44 5.59 -10.62 -95.60
N SER A 45 6.21 -10.41 -96.76
CA SER A 45 6.30 -11.39 -97.86
C SER A 45 7.71 -11.96 -98.07
N TYR A 46 8.68 -11.61 -97.23
CA TYR A 46 10.07 -12.07 -97.39
C TYR A 46 10.35 -13.20 -96.42
N PHE A 47 10.01 -14.41 -96.84
CA PHE A 47 10.26 -15.62 -96.07
C PHE A 47 10.44 -16.81 -97.00
N MET A 48 11.27 -17.77 -96.60
CA MET A 48 11.52 -18.98 -97.37
C MET A 48 11.89 -20.13 -96.43
N GLU A 49 11.42 -21.33 -96.76
CA GLU A 49 11.89 -22.58 -96.19
C GLU A 49 12.85 -23.26 -97.18
N MET A 50 13.99 -23.70 -96.69
CA MET A 50 14.99 -24.44 -97.46
C MET A 50 14.75 -25.96 -97.35
N PRO A 51 15.24 -26.79 -98.30
CA PRO A 51 14.98 -28.24 -98.30
C PRO A 51 15.43 -29.01 -97.05
N ASP A 52 16.39 -28.47 -96.30
CA ASP A 52 16.90 -29.03 -95.03
C ASP A 52 16.03 -28.66 -93.82
N GLY A 53 14.95 -27.90 -94.03
CA GLY A 53 14.07 -27.36 -92.98
C GLY A 53 14.58 -26.08 -92.34
N THR A 54 15.63 -25.46 -92.89
CA THR A 54 16.13 -24.15 -92.46
C THR A 54 15.15 -23.06 -92.91
N ILE A 55 14.84 -22.12 -92.02
CA ILE A 55 13.90 -21.02 -92.27
C ILE A 55 14.68 -19.72 -92.41
N ALA A 56 14.30 -18.92 -93.41
CA ALA A 56 14.81 -17.57 -93.62
C ALA A 56 13.67 -16.55 -93.56
N PHE A 57 13.87 -15.46 -92.82
CA PHE A 57 13.01 -14.27 -92.83
C PHE A 57 13.80 -13.03 -93.23
N GLY A 58 13.28 -12.28 -94.20
CA GLY A 58 13.84 -11.00 -94.64
C GLY A 58 13.25 -9.83 -93.85
N GLY A 59 14.11 -8.94 -93.38
CA GLY A 59 13.74 -7.74 -92.65
C GLY A 59 14.15 -6.45 -93.33
N THR A 60 14.06 -5.35 -92.58
CA THR A 60 14.47 -4.01 -93.04
C THR A 60 15.99 -3.90 -93.24
N ASN A 61 16.77 -4.74 -92.57
CA ASN A 61 18.24 -4.74 -92.65
C ASN A 61 18.78 -6.16 -92.87
N GLY A 62 18.57 -6.70 -94.07
CA GLY A 62 19.05 -8.03 -94.46
C GLY A 62 18.07 -9.15 -94.14
N TYR A 63 18.59 -10.32 -93.79
CA TYR A 63 17.80 -11.52 -93.53
C TYR A 63 18.36 -12.30 -92.35
N THR A 64 17.49 -13.04 -91.66
CA THR A 64 17.84 -13.98 -90.59
C THR A 64 17.58 -15.39 -91.08
N VAL A 65 18.56 -16.28 -90.91
CA VAL A 65 18.47 -17.70 -91.24
C VAL A 65 18.71 -18.51 -89.97
N PHE A 66 17.84 -19.47 -89.70
CA PHE A 66 18.00 -20.40 -88.58
C PHE A 66 17.30 -21.72 -88.87
N ASN A 67 17.81 -22.81 -88.31
CA ASN A 67 17.10 -24.09 -88.33
C ASN A 67 16.31 -24.25 -87.01
N PRO A 68 14.98 -24.42 -87.05
CA PRO A 68 14.19 -24.63 -85.84
C PRO A 68 14.65 -25.81 -84.97
N LYS A 69 15.25 -26.85 -85.58
CA LYS A 69 15.75 -28.03 -84.84
C LYS A 69 16.97 -27.73 -83.98
N ASP A 70 17.76 -26.73 -84.36
CA ASP A 70 19.00 -26.34 -83.66
C ASP A 70 18.72 -25.36 -82.52
N LEU A 71 17.50 -24.84 -82.42
CA LEU A 71 17.08 -23.99 -81.31
C LEU A 71 16.88 -24.84 -80.06
N SER A 72 17.95 -24.98 -79.28
CA SER A 72 17.87 -25.62 -77.97
C SER A 72 17.01 -24.79 -77.01
N GLY A 73 16.20 -25.48 -76.21
CA GLY A 73 15.56 -24.88 -75.04
C GLY A 73 16.64 -24.49 -74.04
N ASP A 74 16.53 -23.29 -73.46
CA ASP A 74 17.42 -22.90 -72.38
C ASP A 74 17.01 -23.66 -71.11
N ASN A 75 17.71 -24.76 -70.84
CA ASN A 75 17.56 -25.57 -69.63
C ASN A 75 18.55 -25.14 -68.54
N TYR A 76 19.25 -24.01 -68.72
CA TYR A 76 20.14 -23.48 -67.69
C TYR A 76 19.34 -23.11 -66.46
N ALA A 77 19.70 -23.69 -65.31
CA ALA A 77 19.06 -23.40 -64.04
C ALA A 77 19.96 -22.41 -63.26
N PRO A 78 19.64 -21.09 -63.24
CA PRO A 78 20.55 -20.08 -62.75
C PRO A 78 20.77 -20.21 -61.24
N GLN A 79 22.01 -20.01 -60.79
CA GLN A 79 22.29 -19.91 -59.35
C GLN A 79 21.71 -18.60 -58.81
N THR A 80 21.17 -18.65 -57.59
CA THR A 80 20.68 -17.44 -56.90
C THR A 80 21.75 -16.92 -55.97
N ALA A 81 22.21 -15.69 -56.21
CA ALA A 81 23.11 -14.97 -55.33
C ALA A 81 22.34 -13.92 -54.53
N LEU A 82 22.72 -13.72 -53.27
CA LEU A 82 22.26 -12.58 -52.48
C LEU A 82 23.11 -11.36 -52.83
N THR A 83 22.46 -10.22 -53.03
CA THR A 83 23.12 -8.95 -53.39
C THR A 83 23.12 -7.96 -52.25
N SER A 84 22.09 -7.97 -51.38
CA SER A 84 22.03 -7.09 -50.20
C SER A 84 21.20 -7.69 -49.07
N ILE A 85 21.58 -7.37 -47.84
CA ILE A 85 20.76 -7.54 -46.63
C ILE A 85 20.69 -6.19 -45.93
N ARG A 86 19.48 -5.68 -45.73
CA ARG A 86 19.22 -4.47 -44.95
C ARG A 86 18.54 -4.84 -43.64
N ILE A 87 19.01 -4.21 -42.56
CA ILE A 87 18.46 -4.39 -41.22
C ILE A 87 17.92 -3.04 -40.76
N ASN A 88 16.65 -3.01 -40.35
CA ASN A 88 15.91 -1.81 -39.99
C ASN A 88 16.03 -0.69 -41.05
N ASN A 89 15.95 -1.08 -42.32
CA ASN A 89 16.08 -0.20 -43.48
C ASN A 89 17.45 0.52 -43.61
N THR A 90 18.47 0.04 -42.89
CA THR A 90 19.84 0.56 -42.98
C THR A 90 20.78 -0.48 -43.57
N GLN A 91 21.69 -0.04 -44.44
CA GLN A 91 22.82 -0.87 -44.87
C GLN A 91 23.84 -0.90 -43.72
N PRO A 92 24.44 -2.06 -43.41
CA PRO A 92 25.47 -2.13 -42.37
C PRO A 92 26.62 -1.14 -42.62
N ALA A 93 27.00 -0.37 -41.59
CA ALA A 93 28.08 0.62 -41.71
C ALA A 93 29.44 -0.07 -41.98
N PRO A 94 30.28 0.44 -42.92
CA PRO A 94 31.57 -0.16 -43.25
C PRO A 94 32.44 -0.44 -42.01
N GLY A 95 32.97 -1.66 -41.90
CA GLY A 95 33.80 -2.09 -40.76
C GLY A 95 33.06 -2.67 -39.55
N SER A 96 31.71 -2.66 -39.52
CA SER A 96 30.95 -3.43 -38.52
C SER A 96 31.01 -4.94 -38.79
N ALA A 97 30.77 -5.78 -37.77
CA ALA A 97 30.63 -7.24 -37.95
C ALA A 97 29.53 -7.60 -38.98
N LEU A 98 28.54 -6.71 -39.14
CA LEU A 98 27.49 -6.79 -40.16
C LEU A 98 27.93 -6.23 -41.53
N ALA A 99 28.99 -5.43 -41.64
CA ALA A 99 29.53 -4.96 -42.92
C ALA A 99 30.64 -5.85 -43.48
N LEU A 100 31.27 -6.69 -42.64
CA LEU A 100 32.05 -7.84 -43.12
C LEU A 100 31.17 -8.82 -43.94
N LEU A 101 29.84 -8.71 -43.82
CA LEU A 101 28.87 -9.44 -44.62
C LEU A 101 28.82 -8.96 -46.07
N ASP A 102 29.15 -7.71 -46.42
CA ASP A 102 28.96 -7.21 -47.81
C ASP A 102 29.95 -7.87 -48.79
N ASN A 103 31.24 -7.99 -48.43
CA ASN A 103 32.26 -8.60 -49.30
C ASN A 103 32.19 -10.14 -49.37
N GLN A 104 31.37 -10.77 -48.52
CA GLN A 104 31.25 -12.22 -48.38
C GLN A 104 29.77 -12.63 -48.28
N ILE A 105 28.84 -11.84 -48.82
CA ILE A 105 27.41 -11.98 -48.52
C ILE A 105 26.86 -13.37 -48.89
N ASN A 106 27.43 -13.94 -49.94
CA ASN A 106 27.10 -15.28 -50.41
C ASN A 106 27.75 -16.41 -49.60
N ASN A 107 28.70 -16.15 -48.72
CA ASN A 107 29.31 -17.14 -47.82
C ASN A 107 28.62 -17.22 -46.45
N ILE A 108 27.71 -16.28 -46.15
CA ILE A 108 27.01 -16.25 -44.87
C ILE A 108 26.02 -17.39 -44.80
N THR A 109 26.19 -18.24 -43.79
CA THR A 109 25.27 -19.34 -43.49
C THR A 109 24.36 -19.02 -42.31
N ARG A 110 24.79 -18.13 -41.40
CA ARG A 110 24.06 -17.79 -40.17
C ARG A 110 24.27 -16.33 -39.75
N ILE A 111 23.19 -15.66 -39.36
CA ILE A 111 23.20 -14.30 -38.81
C ILE A 111 22.47 -14.31 -37.47
N LYS A 112 23.10 -13.73 -36.45
CA LYS A 112 22.49 -13.53 -35.13
C LYS A 112 22.18 -12.06 -34.93
N LEU A 113 20.92 -11.78 -34.62
CA LEU A 113 20.34 -10.45 -34.52
C LEU A 113 19.74 -10.25 -33.12
N ARG A 114 19.75 -9.00 -32.66
CA ARG A 114 19.06 -8.61 -31.43
C ARG A 114 17.55 -8.46 -31.68
N TYR A 115 16.76 -8.45 -30.61
CA TYR A 115 15.29 -8.33 -30.69
C TYR A 115 14.83 -7.03 -31.40
N ASP A 116 15.65 -5.98 -31.38
CA ASP A 116 15.40 -4.68 -32.02
C ASP A 116 15.77 -4.66 -33.51
N GLN A 117 16.45 -5.69 -34.02
CA GLN A 117 16.90 -5.83 -35.40
C GLN A 117 15.97 -6.76 -36.20
N ASN A 118 14.67 -6.52 -36.11
CA ASN A 118 13.63 -7.45 -36.58
C ASN A 118 12.94 -7.03 -37.89
N PHE A 119 13.41 -5.97 -38.54
CA PHE A 119 12.97 -5.57 -39.86
C PHE A 119 14.06 -5.91 -40.87
N LEU A 120 13.83 -6.93 -41.71
CA LEU A 120 14.80 -7.46 -42.65
C LEU A 120 14.33 -7.28 -44.09
N SER A 121 15.24 -6.82 -44.94
CA SER A 121 15.05 -6.84 -46.40
C SER A 121 16.21 -7.56 -47.06
N PHE A 122 15.89 -8.43 -48.00
CA PHE A 122 16.82 -9.23 -48.78
C PHE A 122 16.68 -8.84 -50.24
N GLU A 123 17.80 -8.56 -50.90
CA GLU A 123 17.87 -8.40 -52.35
C GLU A 123 18.72 -9.55 -52.89
N PHE A 124 18.27 -10.18 -53.96
CA PHE A 124 18.94 -11.31 -54.60
C PHE A 124 18.94 -11.17 -56.12
N ALA A 125 19.75 -11.95 -56.81
CA ALA A 125 19.86 -11.95 -58.26
C ALA A 125 20.11 -13.36 -58.77
N GLY A 126 19.59 -13.66 -59.94
CA GLY A 126 19.96 -14.86 -60.68
C GLY A 126 21.24 -14.61 -61.45
N LEU A 127 22.16 -15.56 -61.43
CA LEU A 127 23.40 -15.51 -62.20
C LEU A 127 23.16 -15.95 -63.64
N GLU A 128 22.28 -15.23 -64.34
CA GLU A 128 22.00 -15.34 -65.78
C GLU A 128 22.09 -13.93 -66.38
N PHE A 129 23.11 -13.68 -67.21
CA PHE A 129 23.46 -12.33 -67.67
C PHE A 129 22.86 -11.95 -69.03
N ASN A 130 22.29 -12.91 -69.75
CA ASN A 130 21.69 -12.74 -71.07
C ASN A 130 20.43 -11.83 -71.03
N ILE A 131 19.48 -12.11 -70.13
CA ILE A 131 18.18 -11.43 -70.03
C ILE A 131 17.71 -11.36 -68.56
N PRO A 132 18.43 -10.63 -67.69
CA PRO A 132 18.15 -10.59 -66.25
C PRO A 132 16.73 -10.06 -65.91
N GLU A 133 16.18 -9.18 -66.75
CA GLU A 133 14.84 -8.59 -66.57
C GLU A 133 13.68 -9.59 -66.71
N LYS A 134 13.92 -10.76 -67.33
CA LYS A 134 12.92 -11.81 -67.55
C LYS A 134 13.04 -12.97 -66.56
N LEU A 135 13.94 -12.89 -65.59
CA LEU A 135 14.10 -13.93 -64.58
C LEU A 135 12.94 -13.88 -63.59
N HIS A 136 12.51 -15.07 -63.16
CA HIS A 136 11.45 -15.21 -62.17
C HIS A 136 12.03 -15.62 -60.83
N TYR A 137 11.54 -15.02 -59.75
CA TYR A 137 12.03 -15.27 -58.41
C TYR A 137 10.95 -15.85 -57.50
N ARG A 138 11.41 -16.61 -56.52
CA ARG A 138 10.61 -17.03 -55.37
C ARG A 138 11.44 -17.02 -54.12
N TYR A 139 10.80 -16.71 -53.01
CA TYR A 139 11.46 -16.70 -51.71
C TYR A 139 10.54 -17.26 -50.62
N ARG A 140 11.13 -17.58 -49.47
CA ARG A 140 10.41 -18.07 -48.29
C ARG A 140 11.23 -17.87 -47.03
N LEU A 141 10.62 -17.33 -45.98
CA LEU A 141 11.17 -17.33 -44.63
C LEU A 141 10.51 -18.46 -43.81
N LYS A 142 11.20 -19.61 -43.68
CA LYS A 142 10.74 -20.70 -42.82
C LYS A 142 10.62 -20.21 -41.39
N GLY A 143 9.43 -20.41 -40.80
CA GLY A 143 9.05 -19.89 -39.49
C GLY A 143 8.04 -18.73 -39.56
N ILE A 144 7.90 -18.08 -40.73
CA ILE A 144 6.87 -17.06 -41.02
C ILE A 144 5.97 -17.53 -42.17
N ASP A 145 6.57 -17.91 -43.30
CA ASP A 145 5.81 -18.29 -44.50
C ASP A 145 5.46 -19.78 -44.53
N LYS A 146 4.19 -20.09 -44.81
CA LYS A 146 3.68 -21.46 -44.96
C LYS A 146 4.12 -22.12 -46.27
N SER A 147 4.28 -21.35 -47.35
CA SER A 147 4.67 -21.81 -48.69
C SER A 147 5.63 -20.82 -49.36
N TRP A 148 6.12 -21.13 -50.57
CA TRP A 148 6.91 -20.19 -51.37
C TRP A 148 6.07 -18.97 -51.76
N VAL A 149 6.67 -17.79 -51.67
CA VAL A 149 6.14 -16.54 -52.21
C VAL A 149 6.73 -16.37 -53.62
N LEU A 150 5.86 -16.31 -54.62
CA LEU A 150 6.24 -16.05 -56.02
C LEU A 150 6.30 -14.53 -56.22
N SER A 151 7.46 -13.99 -56.55
CA SER A 151 7.67 -12.53 -56.70
C SER A 151 7.75 -12.07 -58.15
N GLY A 152 7.52 -12.97 -59.12
CA GLY A 152 7.63 -12.62 -60.54
C GLY A 152 9.05 -12.16 -60.84
N THR A 153 9.22 -10.98 -61.44
CA THR A 153 10.53 -10.39 -61.72
C THR A 153 11.09 -9.56 -60.57
N ASP A 154 10.34 -9.38 -59.47
CA ASP A 154 10.82 -8.66 -58.29
C ASP A 154 11.82 -9.53 -57.51
N ASN A 155 13.00 -8.95 -57.26
CA ASN A 155 14.15 -9.59 -56.69
C ASN A 155 14.39 -9.19 -55.22
N ARG A 156 13.36 -8.61 -54.58
CA ARG A 156 13.39 -8.17 -53.19
C ARG A 156 12.37 -8.91 -52.33
N ALA A 157 12.79 -9.29 -51.12
CA ALA A 157 11.91 -9.81 -50.07
C ALA A 157 12.00 -8.94 -48.82
N THR A 158 10.86 -8.55 -48.26
CA THR A 158 10.80 -7.65 -47.10
C THR A 158 9.93 -8.26 -46.00
N TYR A 159 10.48 -8.37 -44.79
CA TYR A 159 9.79 -8.88 -43.60
C TYR A 159 9.87 -7.86 -42.46
N THR A 160 8.71 -7.40 -42.02
CA THR A 160 8.58 -6.44 -40.91
C THR A 160 8.28 -7.15 -39.60
N SER A 161 8.91 -6.71 -38.51
CA SER A 161 8.56 -7.10 -37.14
C SER A 161 8.61 -8.62 -36.89
N ILE A 162 9.69 -9.27 -37.33
CA ILE A 162 9.88 -10.71 -37.11
C ILE A 162 10.02 -10.97 -35.59
N PRO A 163 9.23 -11.90 -35.02
CA PRO A 163 9.38 -12.26 -33.61
C PRO A 163 10.77 -12.83 -33.26
N PRO A 164 11.18 -12.82 -31.99
CA PRO A 164 12.35 -13.57 -31.56
C PRO A 164 12.19 -15.08 -31.83
N GLY A 165 13.23 -15.70 -32.40
CA GLY A 165 13.18 -17.10 -32.82
C GLY A 165 14.28 -17.44 -33.82
N GLU A 166 14.21 -18.67 -34.34
CA GLU A 166 15.11 -19.18 -35.37
C GLU A 166 14.34 -19.32 -36.69
N TYR A 167 14.92 -18.78 -37.76
CA TYR A 167 14.31 -18.71 -39.08
C TYR A 167 15.33 -19.12 -40.14
N ASN A 168 14.84 -19.60 -41.29
CA ASN A 168 15.69 -19.85 -42.46
C ASN A 168 15.10 -19.13 -43.67
N PHE A 169 15.81 -18.12 -44.16
CA PHE A 169 15.48 -17.44 -45.40
C PHE A 169 15.95 -18.28 -46.58
N LEU A 170 15.09 -18.41 -47.59
CA LEU A 170 15.30 -19.18 -48.80
C LEU A 170 14.98 -18.30 -50.00
N ALA A 171 15.86 -18.27 -51.00
CA ALA A 171 15.63 -17.60 -52.28
C ALA A 171 16.02 -18.53 -53.44
N ASN A 172 15.24 -18.49 -54.51
CA ASN A 172 15.46 -19.30 -55.70
C ASN A 172 15.03 -18.50 -56.95
N THR A 173 15.73 -18.73 -58.05
CA THR A 173 15.53 -18.08 -59.35
C THR A 173 15.17 -19.13 -60.38
N ALA A 174 14.21 -18.81 -61.24
CA ALA A 174 13.92 -19.52 -62.46
C ALA A 174 14.43 -18.72 -63.66
N ASN A 175 14.93 -19.44 -64.65
CA ASN A 175 15.32 -18.87 -65.94
C ASN A 175 14.10 -18.34 -66.71
N THR A 176 14.36 -17.80 -67.89
CA THR A 176 13.32 -17.28 -68.79
C THR A 176 12.29 -18.33 -69.25
N MET A 177 12.62 -19.63 -69.15
CA MET A 177 11.73 -20.76 -69.47
C MET A 177 10.97 -21.31 -68.25
N GLY A 178 11.11 -20.69 -67.07
CA GLY A 178 10.45 -21.13 -65.85
C GLY A 178 11.13 -22.33 -65.16
N VAL A 179 12.34 -22.70 -65.57
CA VAL A 179 13.14 -23.76 -64.93
C VAL A 179 13.78 -23.19 -63.67
N TRP A 180 13.31 -23.64 -62.51
CA TRP A 180 13.85 -23.24 -61.21
C TRP A 180 15.24 -23.83 -60.95
N SER A 181 16.11 -23.05 -60.30
CA SER A 181 17.40 -23.53 -59.81
C SER A 181 17.25 -24.76 -58.92
N ASN A 182 18.13 -25.73 -59.14
CA ASN A 182 18.34 -26.86 -58.23
C ASN A 182 19.09 -26.46 -56.94
N GLN A 183 19.70 -25.26 -56.92
CA GLN A 183 20.42 -24.71 -55.77
C GLN A 183 19.65 -23.55 -55.15
N VAL A 184 18.99 -23.82 -54.02
CA VAL A 184 18.30 -22.80 -53.24
C VAL A 184 19.30 -22.06 -52.36
N LYS A 185 19.37 -20.73 -52.51
CA LYS A 185 20.17 -19.90 -51.61
C LYS A 185 19.49 -19.85 -50.25
N GLN A 186 20.22 -20.17 -49.18
CA GLN A 186 19.67 -20.21 -47.83
C GLN A 186 20.55 -19.51 -46.80
N ILE A 187 19.91 -18.86 -45.81
CA ILE A 187 20.58 -18.19 -44.68
C ILE A 187 19.77 -18.43 -43.40
N SER A 188 20.45 -18.90 -42.35
CA SER A 188 19.85 -19.05 -41.01
C SER A 188 19.88 -17.73 -40.25
N ILE A 189 18.76 -17.35 -39.66
CA ILE A 189 18.56 -16.07 -38.96
C ILE A 189 18.09 -16.37 -37.55
N ILE A 190 18.76 -15.80 -36.54
CA ILE A 190 18.39 -15.98 -35.13
C ILE A 190 18.17 -14.62 -34.51
N ILE A 191 16.94 -14.35 -34.09
CA ILE A 191 16.57 -13.12 -33.39
C ILE A 191 16.47 -13.44 -31.91
N THR A 192 17.39 -12.91 -31.10
CA THR A 192 17.40 -13.17 -29.65
C THR A 192 16.26 -12.42 -28.96
N PRO A 193 15.61 -12.98 -27.91
CA PRO A 193 14.59 -12.27 -27.14
C PRO A 193 15.18 -11.09 -26.34
N PRO A 194 14.37 -10.07 -26.01
CA PRO A 194 14.82 -8.97 -25.15
C PRO A 194 15.14 -9.46 -23.74
N PHE A 195 16.11 -8.81 -23.09
CA PHE A 195 16.62 -9.25 -21.79
C PHE A 195 15.56 -9.26 -20.68
N TRP A 196 14.57 -8.37 -20.72
CA TRP A 196 13.50 -8.33 -19.71
C TRP A 196 12.47 -9.47 -19.84
N LYS A 197 12.50 -10.22 -20.96
CA LYS A 197 11.66 -11.42 -21.16
C LYS A 197 12.40 -12.72 -20.84
N THR A 198 13.65 -12.66 -20.38
CA THR A 198 14.40 -13.86 -19.99
C THR A 198 13.95 -14.35 -18.61
N TRP A 199 14.05 -15.65 -18.37
CA TRP A 199 13.62 -16.27 -17.11
C TRP A 199 14.34 -15.69 -15.88
N TRP A 200 15.65 -15.48 -15.95
CA TRP A 200 16.44 -14.96 -14.84
C TRP A 200 16.01 -13.55 -14.43
N PHE A 201 15.66 -12.69 -15.40
CA PHE A 201 15.22 -11.32 -15.12
C PHE A 201 13.86 -11.34 -14.44
N MET A 202 12.93 -12.16 -14.93
CA MET A 202 11.63 -12.37 -14.30
C MET A 202 11.76 -12.90 -12.87
N THR A 203 12.71 -13.81 -12.61
CA THR A 203 13.00 -14.30 -11.25
C THR A 203 13.49 -13.18 -10.32
N ILE A 204 14.39 -12.31 -10.78
CA ILE A 204 14.88 -11.17 -9.99
C ILE A 204 13.73 -10.22 -9.66
N CYS A 205 12.88 -9.87 -10.64
CA CYS A 205 11.71 -9.03 -10.39
C CYS A 205 10.76 -9.66 -9.37
N PHE A 206 10.49 -10.96 -9.46
CA PHE A 206 9.66 -11.68 -8.50
C PHE A 206 10.24 -11.65 -7.08
N LEU A 207 11.55 -11.88 -6.93
CA LEU A 207 12.23 -11.82 -5.63
C LEU A 207 12.22 -10.41 -5.05
N LEU A 208 12.41 -9.39 -5.88
CA LEU A 208 12.39 -8.00 -5.46
C LEU A 208 10.99 -7.58 -4.96
N ILE A 209 9.93 -7.94 -5.69
CA ILE A 209 8.55 -7.71 -5.26
C ILE A 209 8.24 -8.46 -3.95
N SER A 210 8.64 -9.74 -3.87
CA SER A 210 8.46 -10.55 -2.66
C SER A 210 9.20 -9.97 -1.45
N GLY A 211 10.42 -9.47 -1.65
CA GLY A 211 11.22 -8.79 -0.63
C GLY A 211 10.56 -7.50 -0.13
N ILE A 212 10.00 -6.69 -1.04
CA ILE A 212 9.25 -5.47 -0.66
C ILE A 212 8.02 -5.84 0.17
N ILE A 213 7.24 -6.83 -0.25
CA ILE A 213 6.06 -7.31 0.49
C ILE A 213 6.46 -7.82 1.88
N TYR A 214 7.52 -8.64 1.96
CA TYR A 214 8.04 -9.15 3.22
C TYR A 214 8.46 -8.02 4.17
N CYS A 215 9.21 -7.03 3.67
CA CYS A 215 9.61 -5.86 4.44
C CYS A 215 8.39 -5.05 4.94
N ALA A 216 7.39 -4.83 4.10
CA ALA A 216 6.16 -4.14 4.48
C ALA A 216 5.39 -4.87 5.60
N ILE A 217 5.24 -6.20 5.48
CA ILE A 217 4.59 -7.04 6.50
C ILE A 217 5.39 -6.99 7.81
N ARG A 218 6.71 -7.13 7.75
CA ARG A 218 7.59 -7.08 8.91
C ARG A 218 7.49 -5.74 9.63
N GLN A 219 7.50 -4.63 8.89
CA GLN A 219 7.36 -3.28 9.45
C GLN A 219 6.01 -3.10 10.15
N ARG A 220 4.93 -3.60 9.53
CA ARG A 220 3.58 -3.58 10.11
C ARG A 220 3.52 -4.35 11.42
N LEU A 221 4.11 -5.56 11.47
CA LEU A 221 4.15 -6.38 12.69
C LEU A 221 4.93 -5.70 13.82
N ILE A 222 6.06 -5.06 13.51
CA ILE A 222 6.85 -4.31 14.51
C ILE A 222 6.03 -3.15 15.07
N ASN A 223 5.32 -2.40 14.21
CA ASN A 223 4.51 -1.27 14.63
C ASN A 223 3.32 -1.70 15.51
N ILE A 224 2.68 -2.82 15.21
CA ILE A 224 1.60 -3.38 16.05
C ILE A 224 2.14 -3.74 17.43
N ARG A 225 3.25 -4.49 17.49
CA ARG A 225 3.88 -4.89 18.76
C ARG A 225 4.26 -3.68 19.63
N LYS A 226 4.78 -2.61 19.02
CA LYS A 226 5.10 -1.37 19.75
C LYS A 226 3.85 -0.72 20.34
N LYS A 227 2.74 -0.65 19.59
CA LYS A 227 1.48 -0.11 20.09
C LYS A 227 0.90 -0.94 21.23
N ASP A 228 0.98 -2.26 21.13
CA ASP A 228 0.51 -3.16 22.19
C ASP A 228 1.34 -3.01 23.46
N GLN A 229 2.67 -2.90 23.34
CA GLN A 229 3.55 -2.61 24.48
C GLN A 229 3.24 -1.26 25.15
N GLN A 230 2.98 -0.22 24.36
CA GLN A 230 2.59 1.10 24.88
C GLN A 230 1.25 1.04 25.63
N LYS A 231 0.26 0.32 25.09
CA LYS A 231 -1.03 0.12 25.77
C LYS A 231 -0.86 -0.60 27.10
N ILE A 232 -0.06 -1.67 27.14
CA ILE A 232 0.23 -2.40 28.37
C ILE A 232 0.95 -1.51 29.38
N ALA A 233 1.89 -0.67 28.95
CA ALA A 233 2.59 0.26 29.83
C ALA A 233 1.64 1.30 30.44
N LEU A 234 0.78 1.93 29.63
CA LEU A 234 -0.22 2.88 30.11
C LEU A 234 -1.24 2.24 31.06
N GLN A 235 -1.67 1.01 30.77
CA GLN A 235 -2.56 0.27 31.67
C GLN A 235 -1.90 -0.02 33.02
N ARG A 236 -0.60 -0.35 33.04
CA ARG A 236 0.15 -0.56 34.29
C ARG A 236 0.26 0.73 35.09
N GLU A 237 0.60 1.84 34.43
CA GLU A 237 0.68 3.15 35.08
C GLU A 237 -0.66 3.57 35.69
N ALA A 238 -1.76 3.39 34.95
CA ALA A 238 -3.11 3.65 35.46
C ALA A 238 -3.45 2.79 36.69
N MET A 239 -3.16 1.48 36.65
CA MET A 239 -3.37 0.58 37.79
C MET A 239 -2.51 0.96 39.00
N GLU A 240 -1.28 1.42 38.78
CA GLU A 240 -0.39 1.83 39.87
C GLU A 240 -0.87 3.13 40.54
N LEU A 241 -1.30 4.11 39.74
CA LEU A 241 -1.91 5.34 40.24
C LEU A 241 -3.20 5.07 41.01
N GLU A 242 -4.04 4.17 40.51
CA GLU A 242 -5.26 3.73 41.21
C GLU A 242 -4.94 3.06 42.55
N ALA A 243 -3.97 2.12 42.57
CA ALA A 243 -3.51 1.49 43.80
C ALA A 243 -2.92 2.49 44.80
N GLN A 244 -2.18 3.50 44.33
CA GLN A 244 -1.65 4.57 45.16
C GLN A 244 -2.76 5.44 45.75
N ALA A 245 -3.78 5.78 44.95
CA ALA A 245 -4.94 6.53 45.41
C ALA A 245 -5.74 5.75 46.46
N LEU A 246 -5.89 4.43 46.30
CA LEU A 246 -6.51 3.55 47.30
C LEU A 246 -5.68 3.48 48.58
N ARG A 247 -4.36 3.32 48.50
CA ARG A 247 -3.47 3.32 49.68
C ARG A 247 -3.52 4.65 50.46
N SER A 248 -3.70 5.76 49.75
CA SER A 248 -3.90 7.09 50.37
C SER A 248 -5.20 7.21 51.16
N GLN A 249 -6.16 6.27 51.05
CA GLN A 249 -7.42 6.32 51.78
C GLN A 249 -7.28 6.00 53.28
N MET A 250 -6.19 5.36 53.71
CA MET A 250 -5.89 5.20 55.14
C MET A 250 -4.88 6.24 55.57
N ASN A 251 -5.30 7.26 56.32
CA ASN A 251 -4.38 8.22 56.93
C ASN A 251 -3.56 7.51 58.03
N PRO A 252 -2.27 7.19 57.82
CA PRO A 252 -1.51 6.41 58.79
C PRO A 252 -1.41 7.13 60.14
N HIS A 253 -1.35 8.47 60.10
CA HIS A 253 -1.33 9.30 61.30
C HIS A 253 -2.64 9.17 62.09
N PHE A 254 -3.81 9.09 61.44
CA PHE A 254 -5.08 8.84 62.12
C PHE A 254 -5.09 7.48 62.85
N VAL A 255 -4.61 6.42 62.18
CA VAL A 255 -4.52 5.08 62.79
C VAL A 255 -3.62 5.08 64.03
N PHE A 256 -2.43 5.68 63.93
CA PHE A 256 -1.52 5.82 65.07
C PHE A 256 -2.13 6.64 66.21
N ASN A 257 -2.85 7.71 65.89
CA ASN A 257 -3.54 8.53 66.87
C ASN A 257 -4.62 7.74 67.62
N CYS A 258 -5.45 6.98 66.91
CA CYS A 258 -6.46 6.12 67.52
C CYS A 258 -5.84 5.07 68.45
N LEU A 259 -4.74 4.42 68.03
CA LEU A 259 -4.03 3.46 68.88
C LEU A 259 -3.47 4.10 70.16
N ASN A 260 -2.91 5.31 70.04
CA ASN A 260 -2.40 6.07 71.18
C ASN A 260 -3.53 6.49 72.14
N SER A 261 -4.69 6.92 71.61
CA SER A 261 -5.88 7.25 72.42
C SER A 261 -6.39 6.03 73.19
N ILE A 262 -6.49 4.87 72.54
CA ILE A 262 -6.88 3.61 73.19
C ILE A 262 -5.90 3.27 74.32
N LYS A 263 -4.58 3.36 74.05
CA LYS A 263 -3.54 3.12 75.06
C LYS A 263 -3.71 4.06 76.25
N ALA A 264 -3.93 5.36 76.01
CA ALA A 264 -4.12 6.36 77.07
C ALA A 264 -5.39 6.08 77.90
N LEU A 265 -6.52 5.73 77.26
CA LEU A 265 -7.77 5.40 77.95
C LEU A 265 -7.65 4.15 78.82
N ILE A 266 -6.90 3.14 78.36
CA ILE A 266 -6.59 1.93 79.16
C ILE A 266 -5.72 2.28 80.36
N GLN A 267 -4.69 3.13 80.17
CA GLN A 267 -3.81 3.59 81.25
C GLN A 267 -4.53 4.47 82.28
N GLY A 268 -5.51 5.27 81.85
CA GLY A 268 -6.35 6.10 82.71
C GLY A 268 -7.52 5.35 83.37
N GLU A 269 -7.54 4.02 83.32
CA GLU A 269 -8.58 3.12 83.87
C GLU A 269 -10.01 3.35 83.32
N GLN A 270 -10.17 4.05 82.19
CA GLN A 270 -11.46 4.32 81.56
C GLN A 270 -11.93 3.14 80.69
N LYS A 271 -12.09 1.96 81.30
CA LYS A 271 -12.36 0.69 80.59
C LYS A 271 -13.56 0.77 79.64
N ARG A 272 -14.65 1.42 80.07
CA ARG A 272 -15.87 1.54 79.25
C ARG A 272 -15.64 2.39 78.00
N THR A 273 -14.99 3.54 78.14
CA THR A 273 -14.64 4.43 77.04
C THR A 273 -13.64 3.78 76.08
N ALA A 274 -12.65 3.05 76.62
CA ALA A 274 -11.68 2.31 75.80
C ALA A 274 -12.34 1.22 74.93
N VAL A 275 -13.30 0.46 75.48
CA VAL A 275 -14.05 -0.56 74.73
C VAL A 275 -14.94 0.07 73.65
N LEU A 276 -15.62 1.18 73.97
CA LEU A 276 -16.39 1.94 72.99
C LEU A 276 -15.50 2.42 71.85
N TYR A 277 -14.39 3.09 72.18
CA TYR A 277 -13.41 3.61 71.21
C TYR A 277 -12.88 2.48 70.30
N LEU A 278 -12.48 1.34 70.88
CA LEU A 278 -11.99 0.20 70.11
C LEU A 278 -13.06 -0.38 69.17
N THR A 279 -14.31 -0.44 69.61
CA THR A 279 -15.44 -0.93 68.81
C THR A 279 -15.74 0.01 67.65
N THR A 280 -15.83 1.31 67.90
CA THR A 280 -16.04 2.34 66.87
C THR A 280 -14.87 2.36 65.88
N PHE A 281 -13.62 2.30 66.36
CA PHE A 281 -12.43 2.20 65.52
C PHE A 281 -12.45 0.96 64.61
N SER A 282 -12.80 -0.20 65.16
CA SER A 282 -12.88 -1.45 64.38
C SER A 282 -13.95 -1.40 63.29
N LYS A 283 -15.11 -0.79 63.57
CA LYS A 283 -16.17 -0.57 62.57
C LYS A 283 -15.71 0.38 61.47
N LEU A 284 -15.06 1.49 61.84
CA LEU A 284 -14.55 2.49 60.90
C LEU A 284 -13.51 1.90 59.95
N ILE A 285 -12.55 1.13 60.47
CA ILE A 285 -11.52 0.46 59.66
C ILE A 285 -12.15 -0.58 58.74
N ARG A 286 -13.13 -1.35 59.22
CA ARG A 286 -13.84 -2.33 58.38
C ARG A 286 -14.60 -1.64 57.25
N SER A 287 -15.23 -0.48 57.51
CA SER A 287 -15.89 0.33 56.48
C SER A 287 -14.90 0.75 55.38
N HIS A 288 -13.73 1.26 55.77
CA HIS A 288 -12.66 1.66 54.84
C HIS A 288 -12.03 0.49 54.06
N LEU A 289 -11.92 -0.70 54.66
CA LEU A 289 -11.34 -1.87 53.97
C LEU A 289 -12.34 -2.55 53.03
N ASN A 290 -13.64 -2.44 53.33
CA ASN A 290 -14.69 -3.00 52.49
C ASN A 290 -15.11 -2.06 51.35
N SER A 291 -14.63 -0.82 51.32
CA SER A 291 -14.90 0.15 50.25
C SER A 291 -14.02 -0.11 49.01
N ASN A 292 -14.12 -1.31 48.44
CA ASN A 292 -13.60 -1.61 47.10
C ASN A 292 -14.61 -1.20 45.99
N GLN A 293 -15.66 -0.46 46.36
CA GLN A 293 -16.72 -0.02 45.46
C GLN A 293 -16.42 1.39 44.94
N MET A 294 -16.63 1.60 43.64
CA MET A 294 -16.47 2.93 42.99
C MET A 294 -17.47 3.97 43.52
N GLN A 295 -18.55 3.53 44.16
CA GLN A 295 -19.58 4.37 44.78
C GLN A 295 -20.04 3.74 46.11
N THR A 296 -20.53 4.57 47.04
CA THR A 296 -21.18 4.17 48.30
C THR A 296 -22.47 4.96 48.46
N SER A 297 -23.41 4.50 49.29
CA SER A 297 -24.60 5.31 49.57
C SER A 297 -24.21 6.53 50.42
N LEU A 298 -24.92 7.65 50.25
CA LEU A 298 -24.73 8.84 51.11
C LEU A 298 -24.92 8.48 52.59
N TYR A 299 -25.83 7.55 52.90
CA TYR A 299 -26.02 7.01 54.24
C TYR A 299 -24.74 6.38 54.82
N GLU A 300 -24.09 5.48 54.09
CA GLU A 300 -22.85 4.81 54.53
C GLU A 300 -21.70 5.80 54.73
N GLU A 301 -21.59 6.81 53.84
CA GLU A 301 -20.62 7.89 53.97
C GLU A 301 -20.87 8.72 55.24
N LEU A 302 -22.12 9.08 55.53
CA LEU A 302 -22.50 9.83 56.73
C LEU A 302 -22.25 9.03 58.02
N GLU A 303 -22.55 7.73 58.02
CA GLU A 303 -22.27 6.86 59.18
C GLU A 303 -20.77 6.68 59.40
N THR A 304 -19.99 6.60 58.34
CA THR A 304 -18.51 6.62 58.42
C THR A 304 -18.01 7.93 59.01
N CYS A 305 -18.55 9.07 58.58
CA CYS A 305 -18.25 10.39 59.13
C CYS A 305 -18.67 10.53 60.61
N ARG A 306 -19.81 9.95 60.99
CA ARG A 306 -20.30 9.94 62.39
C ARG A 306 -19.35 9.16 63.29
N MET A 307 -18.92 7.97 62.88
CA MET A 307 -17.91 7.19 63.61
C MET A 307 -16.58 7.94 63.72
N TYR A 308 -16.16 8.62 62.66
CA TYR A 308 -14.94 9.44 62.68
C TYR A 308 -15.03 10.56 63.72
N LEU A 309 -16.12 11.35 63.71
CA LEU A 309 -16.36 12.42 64.68
C LEU A 309 -16.50 11.92 66.11
N GLU A 310 -17.14 10.76 66.31
CA GLU A 310 -17.23 10.11 67.62
C GLU A 310 -15.83 9.82 68.18
N LEU A 311 -14.91 9.27 67.38
CA LEU A 311 -13.55 8.98 67.80
C LEU A 311 -12.75 10.25 68.14
N GLU A 312 -12.83 11.29 67.30
CA GLU A 312 -12.11 12.55 67.57
C GLU A 312 -12.69 13.29 68.77
N SER A 313 -14.02 13.28 68.96
CA SER A 313 -14.67 13.84 70.15
C SER A 313 -14.25 13.09 71.43
N LEU A 314 -14.23 11.75 71.41
CA LEU A 314 -13.72 10.95 72.53
C LEU A 314 -12.24 11.24 72.84
N ARG A 315 -11.44 11.55 71.83
CA ARG A 315 -10.01 11.86 71.98
C ARG A 315 -9.77 13.25 72.56
N PHE A 316 -10.53 14.24 72.11
CA PHE A 316 -10.34 15.65 72.50
C PHE A 316 -11.30 16.14 73.60
N GLY A 317 -12.17 15.25 74.10
CA GLY A 317 -13.14 15.56 75.16
C GLY A 317 -14.13 16.64 74.74
N ASP A 318 -14.48 17.51 75.69
CA ASP A 318 -15.48 18.57 75.50
C ASP A 318 -15.07 19.69 74.53
N LYS A 319 -13.93 19.56 73.83
CA LYS A 319 -13.46 20.54 72.85
C LYS A 319 -14.17 20.44 71.51
N ILE A 320 -14.83 19.31 71.22
CA ILE A 320 -15.51 19.07 69.94
C ILE A 320 -16.94 18.63 70.23
N SER A 321 -17.90 19.51 69.97
CA SER A 321 -19.31 19.15 69.83
C SER A 321 -19.66 18.95 68.36
N TYR A 322 -20.60 18.05 68.08
CA TYR A 322 -21.07 17.86 66.72
C TYR A 322 -22.54 17.42 66.68
N GLU A 323 -23.23 17.80 65.61
CA GLU A 323 -24.62 17.42 65.37
C GLU A 323 -24.82 17.02 63.90
N PHE A 324 -25.64 15.99 63.68
CA PHE A 324 -26.10 15.60 62.34
C PHE A 324 -27.59 15.89 62.21
N ILE A 325 -27.95 16.82 61.32
CA ILE A 325 -29.32 17.22 61.04
C ILE A 325 -29.69 16.71 59.65
N ILE A 326 -30.38 15.57 59.60
CA ILE A 326 -30.82 14.94 58.34
C ILE A 326 -32.31 15.18 58.17
N ASP A 327 -32.69 15.84 57.07
CA ASP A 327 -34.09 16.06 56.74
C ASP A 327 -34.79 14.72 56.43
N LYS A 328 -35.93 14.47 57.07
CA LYS A 328 -36.68 13.19 57.01
C LYS A 328 -37.12 12.82 55.60
N ASN A 329 -37.25 13.81 54.72
CA ASN A 329 -37.67 13.61 53.34
C ASN A 329 -36.49 13.32 52.39
N THR A 330 -35.25 13.27 52.89
CA THR A 330 -34.07 13.01 52.06
C THR A 330 -33.78 11.51 51.98
N ASP A 331 -33.76 10.95 50.77
CA ASP A 331 -33.36 9.56 50.57
C ASP A 331 -31.83 9.43 50.52
N THR A 332 -31.23 9.12 51.67
CA THR A 332 -29.78 8.92 51.78
C THR A 332 -29.32 7.52 51.38
N HIS A 333 -30.22 6.54 51.27
CA HIS A 333 -29.84 5.14 50.99
C HIS A 333 -29.70 4.88 49.49
N SER A 334 -30.55 5.49 48.66
CA SER A 334 -30.51 5.31 47.21
C SER A 334 -29.56 6.28 46.51
N LEU A 335 -29.18 7.38 47.14
CA LEU A 335 -28.21 8.32 46.56
C LEU A 335 -26.79 7.74 46.64
N MET A 336 -26.24 7.40 45.48
CA MET A 336 -24.85 6.94 45.35
C MET A 336 -23.90 8.14 45.20
N VAL A 337 -22.84 8.14 46.00
CA VAL A 337 -21.79 9.17 46.01
C VAL A 337 -20.40 8.51 45.94
N PRO A 338 -19.36 9.22 45.48
CA PRO A 338 -17.99 8.76 45.65
C PRO A 338 -17.66 8.57 47.14
N PRO A 339 -16.96 7.50 47.53
CA PRO A 339 -16.56 7.30 48.92
C PRO A 339 -15.55 8.37 49.39
N LEU A 340 -15.56 8.66 50.69
CA LEU A 340 -14.68 9.62 51.37
C LEU A 340 -14.75 11.03 50.78
N ILE A 341 -15.94 11.46 50.38
CA ILE A 341 -16.19 12.78 49.80
C ILE A 341 -16.50 13.83 50.86
N ILE A 342 -17.05 13.41 52.01
CA ILE A 342 -17.43 14.29 53.12
C ILE A 342 -16.29 14.37 54.15
N GLN A 343 -15.69 13.22 54.47
CA GLN A 343 -14.70 13.09 55.54
C GLN A 343 -13.54 14.12 55.47
N PRO A 344 -12.91 14.41 54.31
CA PRO A 344 -11.80 15.38 54.26
C PRO A 344 -12.20 16.79 54.71
N PHE A 345 -13.46 17.20 54.54
CA PHE A 345 -13.92 18.51 55.01
C PHE A 345 -14.15 18.52 56.52
N ILE A 346 -14.62 17.41 57.09
CA ILE A 346 -14.71 17.23 58.53
C ILE A 346 -13.31 17.24 59.16
N GLU A 347 -12.34 16.53 58.57
CA GLU A 347 -10.94 16.55 59.03
C GLU A 347 -10.37 17.98 59.03
N ASN A 348 -10.62 18.75 57.97
CA ASN A 348 -10.20 20.14 57.88
C ASN A 348 -10.88 21.02 58.94
N ALA A 349 -12.18 20.84 59.19
CA ALA A 349 -12.93 21.57 60.21
C ALA A 349 -12.37 21.33 61.62
N ILE A 350 -12.04 20.08 61.95
CA ILE A 350 -11.43 19.74 63.25
C ILE A 350 -10.01 20.31 63.35
N LEU A 351 -9.12 19.92 62.42
CA LEU A 351 -7.69 20.19 62.50
C LEU A 351 -7.35 21.67 62.35
N HIS A 352 -8.00 22.35 61.42
CA HIS A 352 -7.69 23.74 61.07
C HIS A 352 -8.69 24.75 61.62
N GLY A 353 -9.92 24.32 61.90
CA GLY A 353 -10.97 25.17 62.46
C GLY A 353 -10.99 25.15 64.00
N ILE A 354 -11.25 23.98 64.58
CA ILE A 354 -11.63 23.85 65.99
C ILE A 354 -10.44 23.67 66.93
N LEU A 355 -9.52 22.75 66.65
CA LEU A 355 -8.40 22.44 67.56
C LEU A 355 -7.49 23.65 67.89
N PRO A 356 -7.24 24.61 66.97
CA PRO A 356 -6.49 25.83 67.30
C PRO A 356 -7.20 26.76 68.29
N ARG A 357 -8.50 26.58 68.52
CA ARG A 357 -9.31 27.43 69.41
C ARG A 357 -9.35 26.83 70.82
N GLU A 358 -8.93 27.60 71.82
CA GLU A 358 -8.88 27.11 73.20
C GLU A 358 -10.25 26.74 73.77
N SER A 359 -11.29 27.48 73.39
CA SER A 359 -12.67 27.26 73.85
C SER A 359 -13.36 26.03 73.24
N GLY A 360 -12.69 25.30 72.34
CA GLY A 360 -13.32 24.27 71.52
C GLY A 360 -14.26 24.87 70.47
N GLY A 361 -15.06 24.00 69.84
CA GLY A 361 -15.96 24.37 68.76
C GLY A 361 -16.96 23.28 68.41
N GLU A 362 -17.83 23.62 67.46
CA GLU A 362 -18.97 22.83 67.03
C GLU A 362 -18.91 22.59 65.52
N ILE A 363 -19.26 21.38 65.10
CA ILE A 363 -19.45 21.01 63.69
C ILE A 363 -20.89 20.54 63.49
N THR A 364 -21.64 21.22 62.65
CA THR A 364 -22.99 20.81 62.25
C THR A 364 -22.96 20.26 60.83
N ILE A 365 -23.40 19.01 60.66
CA ILE A 365 -23.56 18.37 59.36
C ILE A 365 -25.05 18.35 59.03
N THR A 366 -25.46 19.11 58.03
CA THR A 366 -26.85 19.22 57.60
C THR A 366 -27.06 18.60 56.23
N VAL A 367 -28.00 17.67 56.11
CA VAL A 367 -28.37 17.04 54.84
C VAL A 367 -29.81 17.40 54.52
N LYS A 368 -30.02 18.06 53.38
CA LYS A 368 -31.33 18.51 52.92
C LYS A 368 -31.53 18.17 51.45
N GLN A 369 -32.75 17.80 51.10
CA GLN A 369 -33.17 17.64 49.72
C GLN A 369 -34.07 18.82 49.32
N GLN A 370 -33.74 19.49 48.23
CA GLN A 370 -34.54 20.53 47.60
C GLN A 370 -34.68 20.24 46.11
N ASN A 371 -35.90 19.98 45.66
CA ASN A 371 -36.18 19.54 44.28
C ASN A 371 -35.34 18.29 43.92
N GLU A 372 -34.64 18.33 42.79
CA GLU A 372 -33.75 17.27 42.30
C GLU A 372 -32.30 17.40 42.84
N LYS A 373 -32.09 18.09 43.96
CA LYS A 373 -30.76 18.29 44.53
C LYS A 373 -30.72 17.90 46.00
N VAL A 374 -29.70 17.13 46.38
CA VAL A 374 -29.35 16.84 47.76
C VAL A 374 -28.13 17.66 48.12
N THR A 375 -28.24 18.49 49.15
CA THR A 375 -27.15 19.30 49.68
C THR A 375 -26.69 18.73 51.01
N CYS A 376 -25.41 18.41 51.12
CA CYS A 376 -24.74 18.10 52.38
C CYS A 376 -23.87 19.29 52.76
N THR A 377 -24.17 19.92 53.90
CA THR A 377 -23.48 21.09 54.41
C THR A 377 -22.70 20.72 55.66
N ILE A 378 -21.40 21.03 55.68
CA ILE A 378 -20.50 20.90 56.83
C ILE A 378 -20.22 22.33 57.31
N ASP A 379 -20.79 22.70 58.45
CA ASP A 379 -20.66 24.02 59.04
C ASP A 379 -19.85 23.93 60.34
N ASP A 380 -18.75 24.68 60.43
CA ASP A 380 -17.92 24.79 61.63
C ASP A 380 -17.90 26.23 62.17
N ASN A 381 -17.75 26.38 63.49
CA ASN A 381 -17.55 27.68 64.15
C ASN A 381 -16.09 27.95 64.54
N GLY A 382 -15.15 27.35 63.81
CA GLY A 382 -13.72 27.44 64.07
C GLY A 382 -13.11 28.80 63.74
N ILE A 383 -11.78 28.88 63.75
CA ILE A 383 -11.04 30.12 63.46
C ILE A 383 -11.18 30.60 62.00
N GLY A 384 -11.68 29.74 61.12
CA GLY A 384 -11.83 29.92 59.67
C GLY A 384 -10.51 29.97 58.89
N ARG A 385 -10.61 29.83 57.56
CA ARG A 385 -9.47 29.48 56.70
C ARG A 385 -8.38 30.55 56.63
N ARG A 386 -8.76 31.84 56.63
CA ARG A 386 -7.80 32.97 56.60
C ARG A 386 -6.90 32.99 57.83
N ASN A 387 -7.46 32.71 59.01
CA ASN A 387 -6.70 32.70 60.25
C ASN A 387 -5.90 31.39 60.40
N ALA A 388 -6.45 30.26 59.93
CA ALA A 388 -5.71 29.00 59.87
C ALA A 388 -4.41 29.12 59.04
N ARG A 389 -4.44 29.86 57.92
CA ARG A 389 -3.25 30.14 57.08
C ARG A 389 -2.16 30.98 57.76
N LYS A 390 -2.50 31.75 58.80
CA LYS A 390 -1.54 32.58 59.56
C LYS A 390 -0.86 31.80 60.69
N SER A 391 -1.28 30.56 60.96
CA SER A 391 -0.71 29.70 61.99
C SER A 391 0.71 29.24 61.63
N PRO A 392 1.67 29.14 62.58
CA PRO A 392 3.04 28.67 62.33
C PRO A 392 3.13 27.28 61.69
N LEU A 393 2.08 26.46 61.79
CA LEU A 393 1.97 25.15 61.14
C LEU A 393 1.91 25.22 59.60
N HIS A 394 1.66 26.40 59.02
CA HIS A 394 1.41 26.60 57.59
C HIS A 394 2.39 27.58 56.91
N ALA A 395 3.54 27.87 57.53
CA ALA A 395 4.61 28.65 56.90
C ALA A 395 5.25 27.86 55.73
N GLY A 396 4.55 27.74 54.59
CA GLY A 396 5.05 27.08 53.37
C GLY A 396 4.01 26.49 52.41
N GLU A 397 2.72 26.38 52.76
CA GLU A 397 1.70 25.79 51.88
C GLU A 397 0.77 26.86 51.26
N GLU A 398 1.19 27.45 50.13
CA GLU A 398 0.38 28.41 49.34
C GLU A 398 -0.76 27.76 48.55
N HIS A 399 -0.92 26.43 48.59
CA HIS A 399 -1.85 25.69 47.75
C HIS A 399 -3.09 25.17 48.50
N THR A 400 -4.20 25.06 47.79
CA THR A 400 -5.40 24.30 48.19
C THR A 400 -5.01 23.00 48.87
N SER A 401 -5.57 22.68 50.05
CA SER A 401 -5.16 21.49 50.81
C SER A 401 -5.28 20.25 49.91
N LYS A 402 -4.27 19.36 49.98
CA LYS A 402 -4.23 18.14 49.14
C LYS A 402 -5.53 17.34 49.23
N GLY A 403 -6.19 17.34 50.40
CA GLY A 403 -7.50 16.74 50.62
C GLY A 403 -8.63 17.39 49.80
N THR A 404 -8.71 18.72 49.76
CA THR A 404 -9.73 19.42 48.95
C THR A 404 -9.54 19.17 47.45
N LEU A 405 -8.29 19.15 46.97
CA LEU A 405 -7.99 18.86 45.56
C LEU A 405 -8.39 17.43 45.18
N LEU A 406 -8.14 16.46 46.07
CA LEU A 406 -8.56 15.07 45.86
C LEU A 406 -10.08 14.92 45.78
N VAL A 407 -10.83 15.64 46.63
CA VAL A 407 -12.30 15.66 46.56
C VAL A 407 -12.78 16.29 45.25
N GLN A 408 -12.20 17.42 44.83
CA GLN A 408 -12.55 18.07 43.56
C GLN A 408 -12.33 17.14 42.36
N ASN A 409 -11.15 16.49 42.28
CA ASN A 409 -10.85 15.53 41.22
C ASN A 409 -11.81 14.33 41.23
N ARG A 410 -12.26 13.87 42.41
CA ARG A 410 -13.25 12.79 42.53
C ARG A 410 -14.64 13.20 42.06
N LEU A 411 -15.09 14.41 42.40
CA LEU A 411 -16.37 14.94 41.91
C LEU A 411 -16.35 15.10 40.39
N GLU A 412 -15.23 15.56 39.82
CA GLU A 412 -15.06 15.71 38.37
C GLU A 412 -15.06 14.35 37.64
N LEU A 413 -14.34 13.36 38.16
CA LEU A 413 -14.37 11.98 37.63
C LEU A 413 -15.78 11.37 37.73
N HIS A 414 -16.47 11.57 38.85
CA HIS A 414 -17.84 11.09 39.02
C HIS A 414 -18.79 11.70 37.98
N LYS A 415 -18.64 12.99 37.68
CA LYS A 415 -19.43 13.70 36.66
C LYS A 415 -19.14 13.22 35.22
N LEU A 416 -17.94 12.72 34.94
CA LEU A 416 -17.57 12.17 33.63
C LEU A 416 -18.08 10.73 33.43
N LEU A 417 -18.11 9.94 34.50
CA LEU A 417 -18.50 8.53 34.47
C LEU A 417 -20.01 8.32 34.65
N HIS A 418 -20.69 9.26 35.29
CA HIS A 418 -22.12 9.20 35.58
C HIS A 418 -22.80 10.49 35.11
N SER A 419 -24.06 10.40 34.65
CA SER A 419 -24.88 11.52 34.18
C SER A 419 -25.16 12.61 35.24
N HIS A 420 -24.62 12.45 36.45
CA HIS A 420 -24.93 13.24 37.64
C HIS A 420 -23.68 13.96 38.14
N GLY A 421 -23.75 15.28 38.15
CA GLY A 421 -22.72 16.15 38.69
C GLY A 421 -22.84 16.31 40.20
N GLY A 422 -21.68 16.36 40.86
CA GLY A 422 -21.55 16.88 42.22
C GLY A 422 -20.68 18.13 42.22
N ASP A 423 -21.09 19.18 42.92
CA ASP A 423 -20.35 20.43 43.04
C ASP A 423 -19.99 20.69 44.52
N VAL A 424 -18.84 21.31 44.75
CA VAL A 424 -18.41 21.74 46.08
C VAL A 424 -18.25 23.25 46.13
N VAL A 425 -18.90 23.87 47.11
CA VAL A 425 -18.78 25.31 47.40
C VAL A 425 -18.25 25.46 48.82
N ILE A 426 -17.23 26.30 49.00
CA ILE A 426 -16.63 26.58 50.31
C ILE A 426 -16.80 28.07 50.59
N LEU A 427 -17.46 28.40 51.69
CA LEU A 427 -17.76 29.75 52.16
C LEU A 427 -17.06 30.02 53.50
N ASP A 428 -16.36 31.15 53.60
CA ASP A 428 -15.81 31.64 54.87
C ASP A 428 -16.87 32.51 55.57
N LYS A 429 -17.28 32.16 56.78
CA LYS A 429 -18.27 32.93 57.56
C LYS A 429 -17.59 34.10 58.26
N LYS A 430 -18.26 35.27 58.28
CA LYS A 430 -17.72 36.49 58.91
C LYS A 430 -18.79 37.28 59.66
N ASP A 431 -18.37 38.01 60.67
CA ASP A 431 -19.20 39.02 61.34
C ASP A 431 -19.19 40.37 60.60
N GLU A 432 -19.93 41.35 61.11
CA GLU A 432 -20.02 42.70 60.53
C GLU A 432 -18.68 43.45 60.55
N ASP A 433 -17.71 43.01 61.37
CA ASP A 433 -16.38 43.59 61.57
C ASP A 433 -15.27 42.83 60.77
N ASP A 434 -15.64 41.96 59.82
CA ASP A 434 -14.76 41.09 59.01
C ASP A 434 -13.98 40.02 59.82
N ASN A 435 -14.33 39.79 61.09
CA ASN A 435 -13.77 38.69 61.86
C ASN A 435 -14.38 37.35 61.43
N SER A 436 -13.56 36.30 61.49
CA SER A 436 -13.95 34.96 61.05
C SER A 436 -14.88 34.27 62.05
N LEU A 437 -16.01 33.75 61.56
CA LEU A 437 -17.00 32.97 62.31
C LEU A 437 -16.95 31.46 61.97
N GLY A 438 -15.91 31.02 61.24
CA GLY A 438 -15.70 29.64 60.82
C GLY A 438 -15.89 29.40 59.32
N THR A 439 -16.07 28.15 58.93
CA THR A 439 -16.20 27.75 57.51
C THR A 439 -17.49 26.98 57.28
N CYS A 440 -18.08 27.13 56.11
CA CYS A 440 -19.22 26.34 55.66
C CYS A 440 -18.86 25.71 54.30
N VAL A 441 -18.91 24.38 54.21
CA VAL A 441 -18.71 23.63 52.98
C VAL A 441 -20.03 23.02 52.55
N THR A 442 -20.47 23.30 51.33
CA THR A 442 -21.69 22.72 50.76
C THR A 442 -21.33 21.83 49.58
N LEU A 443 -21.62 20.54 49.73
CA LEU A 443 -21.59 19.54 48.66
C LEU A 443 -23.00 19.41 48.10
N THR A 444 -23.15 19.56 46.78
CA THR A 444 -24.43 19.42 46.10
C THR A 444 -24.38 18.23 45.16
N PHE A 445 -25.33 17.31 45.29
CA PHE A 445 -25.49 16.13 44.43
C PHE A 445 -26.83 16.24 43.71
N THR A 446 -26.86 15.95 42.41
CA THR A 446 -28.10 15.99 41.62
C THR A 446 -28.74 14.60 41.59
N LEU A 447 -30.00 14.49 42.02
CA LEU A 447 -30.82 13.29 41.93
C LEU A 447 -31.40 13.17 40.52
N HIS A 448 -31.50 11.95 40.01
CA HIS A 448 -32.33 11.65 38.86
C HIS A 448 -33.15 10.42 39.19
N TYR A 449 -34.47 10.55 39.03
CA TYR A 449 -35.38 9.42 39.10
C TYR A 449 -35.38 8.80 37.70
N ASP A 450 -34.82 7.59 37.57
CA ASP A 450 -35.02 6.75 36.38
C ASP A 450 -36.49 6.33 36.25
#